data_AF-A0A8T3AKU5-F1
#
_entry.id   AF-A0A8T3AKU5-F1
#
_cell.length_a   1.000
_cell.length_b   1.000
_cell.length_c   1.000
_cell.angle_alpha   90.00
_cell.angle_beta   90.00
_cell.angle_gamma   90.00
#
_symmetry.space_group_name_H-M   'P 1'
#
loop_
_entity.id
_entity.type
_entity.pdbx_description
1 polymer ?
#
loop_
_entity_poly.entity_id
_entity_poly.type
_entity_poly.pdbx_seq_one_letter_code
_entity_poly.pdbx_strand_id
1 'polypeptide(L)'
;MVETKLNDAGATTSIEEIHPDILIQILRHLDGSSLALVNSATSYLRSISSDPDLWRRLCLSTWPSLHHPHILPLVNSSPHRFFSDAFPYPTSFTPANYSDIPDKLISAVDLYQHDIPISSFVVESDTSYPTPLNIPFGIKGLDIITGVLPEELTLSWIVIDPTKGRAVNLSSRKAMVVRRHYWGWEAVARFTLARDGWVVGVLGKWLDEGLGLVELGLYIWDEGGVPVYKMEGLRVVMAAMEAERKAMGEKEAKEGYFEYCNMKINEEELRQKREWPGI
;
A
#
# COMPACT_ATOMS: atom_id res chain seq x y z
N MET A 1 -35.23 -40.58 -49.92
CA MET A 1 -35.31 -40.07 -48.53
C MET A 1 -33.89 -39.65 -48.18
N VAL A 2 -33.61 -38.36 -48.30
CA VAL A 2 -32.29 -37.78 -48.01
C VAL A 2 -32.34 -37.30 -46.58
N GLU A 3 -31.63 -37.97 -45.67
CA GLU A 3 -31.40 -37.47 -44.32
C GLU A 3 -30.28 -36.44 -44.36
N THR A 4 -30.67 -35.17 -44.33
CA THR A 4 -29.80 -34.05 -43.99
C THR A 4 -29.50 -34.13 -42.50
N LYS A 5 -28.32 -34.65 -42.14
CA LYS A 5 -27.74 -34.41 -40.81
C LYS A 5 -27.39 -32.92 -40.72
N LEU A 6 -28.22 -32.17 -40.01
CA LEU A 6 -27.88 -30.84 -39.52
C LEU A 6 -26.71 -30.97 -38.55
N ASN A 7 -25.52 -30.57 -39.00
CA ASN A 7 -24.40 -30.27 -38.12
C ASN A 7 -24.62 -28.87 -37.54
N ASP A 8 -25.42 -28.77 -36.48
CA ASP A 8 -25.48 -27.58 -35.64
C ASP A 8 -24.35 -27.65 -34.60
N ALA A 9 -23.11 -27.53 -35.08
CA ALA A 9 -21.99 -27.20 -34.23
C ALA A 9 -22.09 -25.69 -33.98
N GLY A 10 -22.78 -25.30 -32.90
CA GLY A 10 -22.94 -23.90 -32.52
C GLY A 10 -21.61 -23.17 -32.60
N ALA A 11 -21.56 -22.11 -33.41
CA ALA A 11 -20.35 -21.34 -33.64
C ALA A 11 -19.80 -20.83 -32.29
N THR A 12 -18.68 -21.40 -31.86
CA THR A 12 -17.97 -20.96 -30.65
C THR A 12 -17.27 -19.65 -30.97
N THR A 13 -17.88 -18.53 -30.63
CA THR A 13 -17.26 -17.20 -30.76
C THR A 13 -16.27 -16.98 -29.62
N SER A 14 -15.01 -16.65 -29.96
CA SER A 14 -13.99 -16.28 -28.97
C SER A 14 -14.16 -14.84 -28.49
N ILE A 15 -13.75 -14.53 -27.26
CA ILE A 15 -13.67 -13.14 -26.74
C ILE A 15 -12.76 -12.25 -27.62
N GLU A 16 -11.78 -12.86 -28.29
CA GLU A 16 -10.84 -12.17 -29.19
C GLU A 16 -11.48 -11.71 -30.51
N GLU A 17 -12.71 -12.16 -30.81
CA GLU A 17 -13.49 -11.69 -31.97
C GLU A 17 -14.22 -10.37 -31.68
N ILE A 18 -14.29 -9.94 -30.41
CA ILE A 18 -14.88 -8.67 -30.01
C ILE A 18 -13.97 -7.52 -30.47
N HIS A 19 -14.57 -6.44 -30.96
CA HIS A 19 -13.82 -5.25 -31.38
C HIS A 19 -12.96 -4.68 -30.22
N PRO A 20 -11.68 -4.30 -30.48
CA PRO A 20 -10.78 -3.74 -29.47
C PRO A 20 -11.39 -2.64 -28.59
N ASP A 21 -12.12 -1.70 -29.19
CA ASP A 21 -12.71 -0.59 -28.44
C ASP A 21 -13.76 -1.04 -27.40
N ILE A 22 -14.52 -2.09 -27.72
CA ILE A 22 -15.51 -2.66 -26.80
C ILE A 22 -14.77 -3.36 -25.65
N LEU A 23 -13.71 -4.11 -25.97
CA LEU A 23 -12.86 -4.71 -24.93
C LEU A 23 -12.24 -3.63 -24.04
N ILE A 24 -11.64 -2.58 -24.61
CA ILE A 24 -11.10 -1.45 -23.84
C ILE A 24 -12.18 -0.83 -22.94
N GLN A 25 -13.41 -0.67 -23.43
CA GLN A 25 -14.51 -0.15 -22.62
C GLN A 25 -14.82 -1.08 -21.43
N ILE A 26 -14.84 -2.40 -21.64
CA ILE A 26 -15.03 -3.39 -20.57
C ILE A 26 -13.86 -3.34 -19.58
N LEU A 27 -12.61 -3.32 -20.07
CA LEU A 27 -11.40 -3.34 -19.24
C LEU A 27 -11.28 -2.12 -18.33
N ARG A 28 -11.88 -0.97 -18.69
CA ARG A 28 -11.93 0.23 -17.83
C ARG A 28 -12.68 0.03 -16.51
N HIS A 29 -13.50 -1.01 -16.41
CA HIS A 29 -14.27 -1.32 -15.21
C HIS A 29 -13.61 -2.37 -14.32
N LEU A 30 -12.46 -2.92 -14.75
CA LEU A 30 -11.72 -3.91 -13.96
C LEU A 30 -10.83 -3.23 -12.93
N ASP A 31 -10.66 -3.89 -11.78
CA ASP A 31 -9.62 -3.55 -10.82
C ASP A 31 -8.25 -3.97 -11.35
N GLY A 32 -7.18 -3.49 -10.72
CA GLY A 32 -5.82 -3.77 -11.19
C GLY A 32 -5.44 -5.24 -11.19
N SER A 33 -5.95 -6.03 -10.24
CA SER A 33 -5.68 -7.47 -10.20
C SER A 33 -6.32 -8.18 -11.39
N SER A 34 -7.59 -7.88 -11.68
CA SER A 34 -8.28 -8.45 -12.84
C SER A 34 -7.65 -8.00 -14.15
N LEU A 35 -7.25 -6.73 -14.27
CA LEU A 35 -6.58 -6.22 -15.47
C LEU A 35 -5.22 -6.91 -15.71
N ALA A 36 -4.45 -7.19 -14.65
CA ALA A 36 -3.22 -7.96 -14.73
C ALA A 36 -3.46 -9.42 -15.15
N LEU A 37 -4.55 -10.05 -14.69
CA LEU A 37 -4.95 -11.39 -15.13
C LEU A 37 -5.31 -11.41 -16.61
N VAL A 38 -6.07 -10.42 -17.10
CA VAL A 38 -6.39 -10.28 -18.52
C VAL A 38 -5.10 -10.13 -19.36
N ASN A 39 -4.16 -9.32 -18.89
CA ASN A 39 -2.87 -9.11 -19.55
C ASN A 39 -2.03 -10.41 -19.68
N SER A 40 -2.14 -11.32 -18.71
CA SER A 40 -1.40 -12.59 -18.72
C SER A 40 -2.09 -13.72 -19.51
N ALA A 41 -3.39 -13.59 -19.82
CA ALA A 41 -4.19 -14.66 -20.43
C ALA A 41 -3.78 -15.01 -21.87
N THR A 42 -3.74 -14.04 -22.78
CA THR A 42 -3.36 -14.26 -24.19
C THR A 42 -2.54 -13.10 -24.74
N SER A 43 -1.84 -13.29 -25.86
CA SER A 43 -1.07 -12.22 -26.51
C SER A 43 -1.96 -11.09 -27.04
N TYR A 44 -3.19 -11.40 -27.45
CA TYR A 44 -4.17 -10.41 -27.88
C TYR A 44 -4.69 -9.58 -26.69
N LEU A 45 -5.15 -10.23 -25.62
CA LEU A 45 -5.60 -9.51 -24.42
C LEU A 45 -4.47 -8.71 -23.76
N ARG A 46 -3.23 -9.19 -23.83
CA ARG A 46 -2.03 -8.43 -23.45
C ARG A 46 -1.88 -7.15 -24.26
N SER A 47 -2.01 -7.21 -25.57
CA SER A 47 -1.83 -6.02 -26.42
C SER A 47 -2.91 -4.96 -26.12
N ILE A 48 -4.16 -5.38 -25.93
CA ILE A 48 -5.27 -4.51 -25.56
C ILE A 48 -5.09 -3.92 -24.15
N SER A 49 -4.71 -4.76 -23.17
CA SER A 49 -4.51 -4.33 -21.78
C SER A 49 -3.25 -3.50 -21.57
N SER A 50 -2.38 -3.38 -22.58
CA SER A 50 -1.17 -2.54 -22.50
C SER A 50 -1.44 -1.07 -22.81
N ASP A 51 -2.69 -0.68 -23.09
CA ASP A 51 -3.09 0.72 -23.28
C ASP A 51 -2.74 1.55 -22.02
N PRO A 52 -1.85 2.56 -22.12
CA PRO A 52 -1.45 3.38 -20.97
C PRO A 52 -2.64 4.14 -20.36
N ASP A 53 -3.69 4.44 -21.11
CA ASP A 53 -4.86 5.14 -20.60
C ASP A 53 -5.72 4.29 -19.66
N LEU A 54 -5.70 2.96 -19.81
CA LEU A 54 -6.34 2.05 -18.85
C LEU A 54 -5.65 2.17 -17.48
N TRP A 55 -4.34 1.99 -17.45
CA TRP A 55 -3.55 2.05 -16.23
C TRP A 55 -3.52 3.44 -15.60
N ARG A 56 -3.46 4.50 -16.42
CA ARG A 56 -3.49 5.87 -15.92
C ARG A 56 -4.82 6.15 -15.22
N ARG A 57 -5.95 5.80 -15.84
CA ARG A 57 -7.27 5.94 -15.20
C ARG A 57 -7.34 5.14 -13.91
N LEU A 58 -6.90 3.88 -13.95
CA LEU A 58 -6.87 3.02 -12.77
C LEU A 58 -6.05 3.64 -11.63
N CYS A 59 -4.84 4.15 -11.89
CA CYS A 59 -4.04 4.83 -10.87
C CYS A 59 -4.79 6.03 -10.27
N LEU A 60 -5.30 6.92 -11.10
CA LEU A 60 -5.95 8.16 -10.67
C LEU A 60 -7.30 7.90 -9.96
N SER A 61 -8.05 6.87 -10.36
CA SER A 61 -9.28 6.48 -9.67
C SER A 61 -8.99 5.74 -8.36
N THR A 62 -7.90 4.97 -8.30
CA THR A 62 -7.51 4.23 -7.10
C THR A 62 -6.94 5.18 -6.06
N TRP A 63 -6.08 6.13 -6.46
CA TRP A 63 -5.32 7.00 -5.57
C TRP A 63 -5.48 8.48 -5.99
N PRO A 64 -6.49 9.20 -5.45
CA PRO A 64 -6.77 10.57 -5.86
C PRO A 64 -5.62 11.57 -5.59
N SER A 65 -4.77 11.31 -4.60
CA SER A 65 -3.56 12.08 -4.31
C SER A 65 -2.59 12.18 -5.50
N LEU A 66 -2.65 11.24 -6.44
CA LEU A 66 -1.82 11.23 -7.65
C LEU A 66 -2.19 12.32 -8.67
N HIS A 67 -3.33 13.00 -8.51
CA HIS A 67 -3.67 14.18 -9.30
C HIS A 67 -2.75 15.38 -9.00
N HIS A 68 -1.93 15.31 -7.94
CA HIS A 68 -1.04 16.39 -7.56
C HIS A 68 -0.02 16.73 -8.67
N PRO A 69 0.24 18.02 -8.96
CA PRO A 69 1.10 18.43 -10.08
C PRO A 69 2.53 17.87 -10.06
N HIS A 70 3.09 17.58 -8.89
CA HIS A 70 4.43 17.00 -8.78
C HIS A 70 4.47 15.47 -8.97
N ILE A 71 3.31 14.80 -8.88
CA ILE A 71 3.20 13.34 -8.98
C ILE A 71 2.64 12.94 -10.35
N LEU A 72 1.66 13.69 -10.85
CA LEU A 72 0.96 13.40 -12.10
C LEU A 72 1.90 13.19 -13.32
N PRO A 73 3.00 13.95 -13.51
CA PRO A 73 3.96 13.68 -14.58
C PRO A 73 4.62 12.30 -14.47
N LEU A 74 4.94 11.85 -13.25
CA LEU A 74 5.55 10.54 -13.00
C LEU A 74 4.59 9.42 -13.38
N VAL A 75 3.31 9.55 -12.98
CA VAL A 75 2.24 8.59 -13.32
C VAL A 75 2.02 8.55 -14.83
N ASN A 76 1.95 9.72 -15.49
CA ASN A 76 1.76 9.81 -16.93
C ASN A 76 2.92 9.18 -17.73
N SER A 77 4.15 9.24 -17.21
CA SER A 77 5.32 8.69 -17.89
C SER A 77 5.29 7.16 -18.02
N SER A 78 4.77 6.46 -17.02
CA SER A 78 4.74 4.99 -16.99
C SER A 78 3.63 4.48 -16.05
N PRO A 79 2.35 4.59 -16.43
CA PRO A 79 1.23 4.35 -15.52
C PRO A 79 1.13 2.88 -15.08
N HIS A 80 1.40 1.94 -16.00
CA HIS A 80 1.42 0.51 -15.68
C HIS A 80 2.52 0.18 -14.66
N ARG A 81 3.73 0.72 -14.84
CA ARG A 81 4.83 0.54 -13.90
C ARG A 81 4.51 1.19 -12.56
N PHE A 82 3.96 2.40 -12.56
CA PHE A 82 3.58 3.08 -11.33
C PHE A 82 2.56 2.26 -10.53
N PHE A 83 1.53 1.72 -11.20
CA PHE A 83 0.56 0.83 -10.57
C PHE A 83 1.24 -0.40 -9.98
N SER A 84 2.10 -1.06 -10.76
CA SER A 84 2.86 -2.23 -10.30
C SER A 84 3.79 -1.91 -9.14
N ASP A 85 4.37 -0.71 -9.09
CA ASP A 85 5.26 -0.27 -8.02
C ASP A 85 4.47 -0.02 -6.72
N ALA A 86 3.24 0.49 -6.80
CA ALA A 86 2.36 0.78 -5.66
C ALA A 86 1.47 -0.40 -5.22
N PHE A 87 1.26 -1.39 -6.09
CA PHE A 87 0.43 -2.56 -5.83
C PHE A 87 0.96 -3.79 -6.58
N PRO A 88 1.05 -4.98 -5.96
CA PRO A 88 0.64 -5.31 -4.59
C PRO A 88 1.76 -4.95 -3.57
N TYR A 89 1.90 -5.72 -2.49
CA TYR A 89 2.82 -5.40 -1.40
C TYR A 89 4.27 -5.78 -1.72
N PRO A 90 5.26 -5.06 -1.16
CA PRO A 90 6.66 -5.44 -1.25
C PRO A 90 6.95 -6.78 -0.56
N THR A 91 7.84 -7.57 -1.14
CA THR A 91 8.21 -8.90 -0.60
C THR A 91 9.28 -8.84 0.48
N SER A 92 10.04 -7.75 0.56
CA SER A 92 11.16 -7.60 1.48
C SER A 92 11.24 -6.18 2.03
N PHE A 93 11.69 -6.10 3.28
CA PHE A 93 12.03 -4.85 3.96
C PHE A 93 13.50 -4.81 4.40
N THR A 94 14.28 -5.82 4.02
CA THR A 94 15.67 -5.96 4.44
C THR A 94 16.49 -4.79 3.90
N PRO A 95 16.98 -3.88 4.76
CA PRO A 95 17.73 -2.72 4.30
C PRO A 95 19.03 -3.17 3.63
N ALA A 96 19.20 -2.80 2.36
CA ALA A 96 20.48 -2.93 1.69
C ALA A 96 21.35 -1.69 1.94
N ASN A 97 22.66 -1.82 1.74
CA ASN A 97 23.58 -0.68 1.73
C ASN A 97 23.34 0.16 0.46
N TYR A 98 22.28 0.97 0.46
CA TYR A 98 22.03 1.94 -0.59
C TYR A 98 22.97 3.14 -0.38
N SER A 99 23.87 3.37 -1.33
CA SER A 99 24.66 4.60 -1.42
C SER A 99 23.89 5.77 -2.03
N ASP A 100 22.71 5.50 -2.61
CA ASP A 100 21.93 6.44 -3.41
C ASP A 100 20.53 6.61 -2.82
N ILE A 101 20.48 7.29 -1.68
CA ILE A 101 19.25 7.67 -0.97
C ILE A 101 18.82 9.02 -1.54
N PRO A 102 17.57 9.18 -2.01
CA PRO A 102 17.11 10.44 -2.58
C PRO A 102 17.12 11.53 -1.53
N ASP A 103 17.33 12.78 -1.96
CA ASP A 103 17.27 13.98 -1.11
C ASP A 103 15.83 14.41 -0.79
N LYS A 104 14.86 13.90 -1.55
CA LYS A 104 13.44 14.19 -1.38
C LYS A 104 12.60 12.96 -1.63
N LEU A 105 11.56 12.79 -0.82
CA LEU A 105 10.49 11.82 -1.03
C LEU A 105 9.13 12.52 -0.99
N ILE A 106 8.17 11.97 -1.71
CA ILE A 106 6.78 12.45 -1.71
C ILE A 106 5.91 11.35 -1.14
N SER A 107 5.12 11.66 -0.10
CA SER A 107 4.05 10.79 0.39
C SER A 107 2.71 11.22 -0.20
N ALA A 108 2.10 10.34 -0.98
CA ALA A 108 0.74 10.46 -1.47
C ALA A 108 -0.17 9.59 -0.57
N VAL A 109 -1.06 10.24 0.17
CA VAL A 109 -1.88 9.62 1.20
C VAL A 109 -3.34 9.78 0.82
N ASP A 110 -4.08 8.68 0.77
CA ASP A 110 -5.51 8.69 0.47
C ASP A 110 -6.25 7.92 1.56
N LEU A 111 -7.35 8.51 2.04
CA LEU A 111 -8.23 7.96 3.05
C LEU A 111 -9.56 7.59 2.40
N TYR A 112 -10.14 6.46 2.81
CA TYR A 112 -11.37 5.94 2.26
C TYR A 112 -12.27 5.38 3.35
N GLN A 113 -13.57 5.50 3.14
CA GLN A 113 -14.60 4.83 3.92
C GLN A 113 -15.42 3.97 2.95
N HIS A 114 -15.49 2.65 3.19
CA HIS A 114 -16.17 1.72 2.28
C HIS A 114 -15.70 1.83 0.82
N ASP A 115 -14.38 1.93 0.61
CA ASP A 115 -13.72 2.15 -0.69
C ASP A 115 -14.07 3.45 -1.43
N ILE A 116 -14.83 4.35 -0.80
CA ILE A 116 -15.09 5.70 -1.29
C ILE A 116 -14.03 6.65 -0.74
N PRO A 117 -13.28 7.38 -1.59
CA PRO A 117 -12.30 8.35 -1.11
C PRO A 117 -12.96 9.47 -0.31
N ILE A 118 -12.42 9.77 0.89
CA ILE A 118 -12.92 10.82 1.77
C ILE A 118 -11.95 11.99 1.90
N SER A 119 -10.64 11.75 1.80
CA SER A 119 -9.62 12.81 1.85
C SER A 119 -8.30 12.32 1.24
N SER A 120 -7.52 13.26 0.71
CA SER A 120 -6.23 13.00 0.07
C SER A 120 -5.23 14.07 0.44
N PHE A 121 -3.99 13.66 0.69
CA PHE A 121 -2.90 14.52 1.11
C PHE A 121 -1.64 14.21 0.31
N VAL A 122 -0.84 15.24 0.09
CA VAL A 122 0.50 15.10 -0.45
C VAL A 122 1.47 15.81 0.49
N VAL A 123 2.48 15.07 0.95
CA VAL A 123 3.51 15.56 1.86
C VAL A 123 4.87 15.38 1.20
N GLU A 124 5.63 16.46 1.07
CA GLU A 124 7.01 16.40 0.61
C GLU A 124 7.96 16.38 1.80
N SER A 125 8.89 15.43 1.79
CA SER A 125 9.82 15.18 2.87
C SER A 125 11.25 15.38 2.37
N ASP A 126 11.99 16.29 3.00
CA ASP A 126 13.44 16.42 2.82
C ASP A 126 14.16 15.31 3.59
N THR A 127 14.99 14.55 2.88
CA THR A 127 15.75 13.41 3.41
C THR A 127 17.24 13.67 3.47
N SER A 128 17.72 14.84 3.02
CA SER A 128 19.12 15.25 3.09
C SER A 128 19.58 15.51 4.54
N TYR A 129 18.67 15.98 5.41
CA TYR A 129 18.97 16.27 6.82
C TYR A 129 17.98 15.58 7.77
N PRO A 130 18.17 14.29 8.10
CA PRO A 130 17.29 13.57 9.00
C PRO A 130 17.39 14.13 10.43
N THR A 131 16.44 14.97 10.81
CA THR A 131 16.36 15.57 12.15
C THR A 131 15.91 14.54 13.21
N PRO A 132 16.39 14.63 14.46
CA PRO A 132 16.23 13.57 15.45
C PRO A 132 14.81 13.33 15.97
N LEU A 133 13.87 14.23 15.68
CA LEU A 133 12.48 14.19 16.19
C LEU A 133 11.43 13.94 15.10
N ASN A 134 11.82 14.00 13.83
CA ASN A 134 10.85 13.98 12.73
C ASN A 134 10.84 12.62 12.05
N ILE A 135 9.70 11.96 12.18
CA ILE A 135 9.22 11.05 11.15
C ILE A 135 8.99 11.94 9.93
N PRO A 136 9.65 11.73 8.79
CA PRO A 136 9.50 12.63 7.63
C PRO A 136 8.05 12.66 7.11
N PHE A 137 7.23 11.70 7.54
CA PHE A 137 5.96 11.29 6.96
C PHE A 137 4.82 11.40 7.98
N GLY A 138 4.45 12.63 8.34
CA GLY A 138 3.40 12.90 9.33
C GLY A 138 2.39 13.93 8.85
N ILE A 139 1.11 13.65 9.08
CA ILE A 139 0.00 14.58 8.88
C ILE A 139 -0.61 14.81 10.25
N LYS A 140 -0.61 16.07 10.70
CA LYS A 140 -1.21 16.48 11.97
C LYS A 140 -2.18 17.61 11.73
N GLY A 141 -3.33 17.54 12.36
CA GLY A 141 -4.36 18.57 12.27
C GLY A 141 -5.40 18.38 13.34
N LEU A 142 -6.09 19.44 13.72
CA LEU A 142 -7.35 19.29 14.42
C LEU A 142 -8.35 18.75 13.39
N ASP A 143 -8.96 17.60 13.67
CA ASP A 143 -10.02 17.02 12.84
C ASP A 143 -9.65 16.78 11.37
N ILE A 144 -8.54 16.05 11.09
CA ILE A 144 -8.14 15.63 9.74
C ILE A 144 -9.32 15.03 8.98
N ILE A 145 -10.09 14.17 9.65
CA ILE A 145 -11.41 13.71 9.28
C ILE A 145 -12.24 13.53 10.57
N THR A 146 -13.55 13.68 10.48
CA THR A 146 -14.50 13.49 11.59
C THR A 146 -15.56 12.47 11.22
N GLY A 147 -16.14 11.79 12.21
CA GLY A 147 -17.27 10.89 11.99
C GLY A 147 -16.91 9.60 11.25
N VAL A 148 -15.63 9.22 11.24
CA VAL A 148 -15.15 7.95 10.66
C VAL A 148 -14.58 7.08 11.76
N LEU A 149 -15.15 5.89 11.92
CA LEU A 149 -14.66 4.91 12.87
C LEU A 149 -13.29 4.37 12.42
N PRO A 150 -12.35 4.14 13.35
CA PRO A 150 -11.04 3.58 13.02
C PRO A 150 -11.12 2.23 12.29
N GLU A 151 -12.16 1.44 12.55
CA GLU A 151 -12.42 0.14 11.91
C GLU A 151 -12.97 0.26 10.48
N GLU A 152 -13.62 1.38 10.16
CA GLU A 152 -14.19 1.67 8.83
C GLU A 152 -13.20 2.37 7.91
N LEU A 153 -12.19 3.02 8.50
CA LEU A 153 -11.14 3.70 7.77
C LEU A 153 -10.26 2.68 7.05
N THR A 154 -10.09 2.90 5.75
CA THR A 154 -9.01 2.31 4.97
C THR A 154 -8.15 3.42 4.39
N LEU A 155 -6.88 3.14 4.12
CA LEU A 155 -5.97 4.15 3.58
C LEU A 155 -4.91 3.55 2.67
N SER A 156 -4.37 4.36 1.78
CA SER A 156 -3.11 4.07 1.09
C SER A 156 -2.09 5.13 1.43
N TRP A 157 -0.86 4.70 1.69
CA TRP A 157 0.28 5.58 1.92
C TRP A 157 1.39 5.20 0.95
N ILE A 158 1.42 5.90 -0.19
CA ILE A 158 2.39 5.67 -1.25
C ILE A 158 3.56 6.64 -1.07
N VAL A 159 4.75 6.10 -0.87
CA VAL A 159 6.00 6.87 -0.88
C VAL A 159 6.60 6.80 -2.28
N ILE A 160 7.01 7.96 -2.81
CA ILE A 160 7.48 8.15 -4.17
C ILE A 160 8.86 8.78 -4.15
N ASP A 161 9.80 8.17 -4.89
CA ASP A 161 11.06 8.79 -5.27
C ASP A 161 10.84 9.56 -6.58
N PRO A 162 10.80 10.91 -6.54
CA PRO A 162 10.55 11.70 -7.74
C PRO A 162 11.71 11.68 -8.74
N THR A 163 12.92 11.33 -8.30
CA THR A 163 14.12 11.26 -9.16
C THR A 163 14.10 9.99 -10.00
N LYS A 164 13.76 8.85 -9.38
CA LYS A 164 13.71 7.53 -10.05
C LYS A 164 12.34 7.20 -10.63
N GLY A 165 11.32 7.99 -10.30
CA GLY A 165 9.93 7.69 -10.62
C GLY A 165 9.49 6.33 -10.07
N ARG A 166 10.01 5.95 -8.91
CA ARG A 166 9.65 4.71 -8.20
C ARG A 166 8.65 5.02 -7.11
N ALA A 167 7.77 4.06 -6.83
CA ALA A 167 6.77 4.19 -5.78
C ALA A 167 6.67 2.91 -4.95
N VAL A 168 6.16 3.03 -3.72
CA VAL A 168 5.81 1.89 -2.88
C VAL A 168 4.69 2.26 -1.93
N ASN A 169 3.66 1.41 -1.84
CA ASN A 169 2.63 1.53 -0.82
C ASN A 169 3.08 0.82 0.47
N LEU A 170 3.14 1.58 1.56
CA LEU A 170 3.65 1.12 2.86
C LEU A 170 2.53 0.97 3.89
N SER A 171 1.31 0.73 3.41
CA SER A 171 0.13 0.51 4.25
C SER A 171 -0.62 -0.75 3.82
N SER A 172 -1.26 -1.42 4.77
CA SER A 172 -2.03 -2.66 4.56
C SER A 172 -3.43 -2.45 3.98
N ARG A 173 -3.75 -1.24 3.49
CA ARG A 173 -5.10 -0.79 3.12
C ARG A 173 -6.10 -0.72 4.29
N LYS A 174 -6.35 -1.85 4.95
CA LYS A 174 -7.22 -1.97 6.12
C LYS A 174 -6.42 -1.91 7.42
N ALA A 175 -7.06 -1.46 8.50
CA ALA A 175 -6.47 -1.52 9.82
C ALA A 175 -6.25 -3.00 10.22
N MET A 176 -5.02 -3.35 10.59
CA MET A 176 -4.71 -4.66 11.16
C MET A 176 -5.13 -4.75 12.62
N VAL A 177 -4.92 -3.65 13.35
CA VAL A 177 -5.20 -3.55 14.78
C VAL A 177 -5.81 -2.19 15.06
N VAL A 178 -6.94 -2.21 15.77
CA VAL A 178 -7.54 -1.03 16.39
C VAL A 178 -7.50 -1.23 17.90
N ARG A 179 -6.98 -0.25 18.63
CA ARG A 179 -6.98 -0.22 20.10
C ARG A 179 -7.77 1.00 20.56
N ARG A 180 -8.76 0.78 21.42
CA ARG A 180 -9.55 1.84 22.07
C ARG A 180 -8.95 2.21 23.43
N HIS A 181 -9.16 3.46 23.84
CA HIS A 181 -8.68 4.08 25.08
C HIS A 181 -7.19 3.79 25.35
N TYR A 182 -6.33 4.05 24.36
CA TYR A 182 -4.91 3.71 24.41
C TYR A 182 -4.05 4.95 24.58
N TRP A 183 -3.30 5.03 25.70
CA TRP A 183 -2.27 6.04 25.93
C TRP A 183 -2.76 7.49 25.76
N GLY A 184 -3.92 7.82 26.34
CA GLY A 184 -4.51 9.16 26.27
C GLY A 184 -5.18 9.50 24.93
N TRP A 185 -5.27 8.53 24.02
CA TRP A 185 -6.07 8.61 22.80
C TRP A 185 -7.34 7.80 22.95
N GLU A 186 -8.42 8.25 22.32
CA GLU A 186 -9.66 7.51 22.27
C GLU A 186 -9.51 6.24 21.43
N ALA A 187 -8.80 6.34 20.30
CA ALA A 187 -8.46 5.16 19.52
C ALA A 187 -7.13 5.33 18.77
N VAL A 188 -6.50 4.19 18.50
CA VAL A 188 -5.31 4.08 17.66
C VAL A 188 -5.48 2.93 16.68
N ALA A 189 -5.35 3.20 15.38
CA ALA A 189 -5.39 2.19 14.33
C ALA A 189 -4.01 2.01 13.68
N ARG A 190 -3.65 0.77 13.36
CA ARG A 190 -2.39 0.41 12.69
C ARG A 190 -2.66 -0.21 11.33
N PHE A 191 -2.08 0.37 10.29
CA PHE A 191 -2.12 -0.09 8.91
C PHE A 191 -0.71 -0.57 8.51
N THR A 192 -0.37 -1.79 8.88
CA THR A 192 1.01 -2.28 8.93
C THR A 192 1.28 -3.44 7.98
N LEU A 193 2.51 -3.54 7.51
CA LEU A 193 3.08 -4.65 6.78
C LEU A 193 4.28 -5.17 7.56
N ALA A 194 4.44 -6.49 7.63
CA ALA A 194 5.56 -7.14 8.30
C ALA A 194 6.30 -8.08 7.34
N ARG A 195 7.62 -7.89 7.20
CA ARG A 195 8.53 -8.73 6.39
C ARG A 195 9.93 -8.72 6.99
N ASP A 196 10.62 -9.85 6.95
CA ASP A 196 12.03 -9.97 7.33
C ASP A 196 12.36 -9.44 8.74
N GLY A 197 11.45 -9.57 9.69
CA GLY A 197 11.59 -9.00 11.03
C GLY A 197 11.26 -7.51 11.14
N TRP A 198 11.06 -6.80 10.03
CA TRP A 198 10.69 -5.39 10.02
C TRP A 198 9.18 -5.19 9.95
N VAL A 199 8.69 -4.17 10.65
CA VAL A 199 7.31 -3.69 10.53
C VAL A 199 7.32 -2.27 10.03
N VAL A 200 6.62 -2.03 8.93
CA VAL A 200 6.37 -0.70 8.38
C VAL A 200 4.87 -0.45 8.41
N GLY A 201 4.43 0.72 8.84
CA GLY A 201 3.01 1.02 8.70
C GLY A 201 2.57 2.35 9.24
N VAL A 202 1.33 2.69 8.91
CA VAL A 202 0.70 3.95 9.29
C VAL A 202 0.01 3.79 10.63
N LEU A 203 0.25 4.74 11.53
CA LEU A 203 -0.45 4.88 12.79
C LEU A 203 -1.43 6.04 12.68
N GLY A 204 -2.72 5.76 12.84
CA GLY A 204 -3.76 6.79 13.01
C GLY A 204 -4.12 6.95 14.48
N LYS A 205 -4.31 8.19 14.95
CA LYS A 205 -4.72 8.50 16.33
C LYS A 205 -5.95 9.40 16.37
N TRP A 206 -6.89 9.04 17.25
CA TRP A 206 -8.16 9.72 17.46
C TRP A 206 -8.21 10.35 18.84
N LEU A 207 -8.70 11.59 18.92
CA LEU A 207 -8.68 12.39 20.15
C LEU A 207 -9.92 12.19 21.03
N ASP A 208 -11.11 12.06 20.46
CA ASP A 208 -12.38 12.02 21.21
C ASP A 208 -13.40 11.01 20.66
N GLU A 209 -14.50 10.83 21.41
CA GLU A 209 -15.64 9.99 21.04
C GLU A 209 -16.41 10.52 19.80
N GLY A 210 -16.14 11.76 19.38
CA GLY A 210 -16.59 12.35 18.11
C GLY A 210 -15.78 11.88 16.89
N LEU A 211 -14.75 11.05 17.14
CA LEU A 211 -13.94 10.34 16.15
C LEU A 211 -13.16 11.28 15.22
N GLY A 212 -12.66 12.40 15.75
CA GLY A 212 -11.69 13.23 15.06
C GLY A 212 -10.34 12.50 14.93
N LEU A 213 -9.96 12.10 13.72
CA LEU A 213 -8.59 11.68 13.42
C LEU A 213 -7.71 12.93 13.49
N VAL A 214 -6.68 12.93 14.34
CA VAL A 214 -5.83 14.12 14.56
C VAL A 214 -4.38 13.93 14.13
N GLU A 215 -3.96 12.68 13.96
CA GLU A 215 -2.61 12.36 13.52
C GLU A 215 -2.62 11.11 12.66
N LEU A 216 -1.93 11.19 11.53
CA LEU A 216 -1.44 10.04 10.79
C LEU A 216 0.07 10.15 10.66
N GLY A 217 0.78 9.04 10.88
CA GLY A 217 2.21 9.00 10.61
C GLY A 217 2.66 7.63 10.12
N LEU A 218 3.66 7.59 9.25
CA LEU A 218 4.31 6.35 8.83
C LEU A 218 5.47 6.02 9.76
N TYR A 219 5.43 4.85 10.38
CA TYR A 219 6.40 4.40 11.37
C TYR A 219 7.05 3.09 10.93
N ILE A 220 8.27 2.87 11.42
CA ILE A 220 9.06 1.68 11.15
C ILE A 220 9.53 1.14 12.48
N TRP A 221 9.44 -0.17 12.65
CA TRP A 221 9.97 -0.90 13.79
C TRP A 221 10.87 -2.02 13.30
N ASP A 222 11.98 -2.21 14.00
CA ASP A 222 12.88 -3.33 13.74
C ASP A 222 12.32 -4.64 14.31
N GLU A 223 13.07 -5.72 14.10
CA GLU A 223 12.83 -7.04 14.68
C GLU A 223 12.74 -7.01 16.20
N GLY A 224 13.30 -5.96 16.83
CA GLY A 224 13.34 -5.67 18.26
C GLY A 224 12.04 -5.05 18.81
N GLY A 225 11.12 -4.57 17.96
CA GLY A 225 10.00 -3.74 18.45
C GLY A 225 10.40 -2.30 18.70
N VAL A 226 11.65 -1.96 18.40
CA VAL A 226 12.20 -0.64 18.64
C VAL A 226 11.85 0.23 17.45
N PRO A 227 11.23 1.40 17.67
CA PRO A 227 11.00 2.34 16.59
C PRO A 227 12.33 2.73 15.93
N VAL A 228 12.39 2.65 14.61
CA VAL A 228 13.55 2.99 13.80
C VAL A 228 13.34 4.36 13.17
N TYR A 229 14.38 5.19 13.26
CA TYR A 229 14.33 6.58 12.84
C TYR A 229 15.45 6.89 11.83
N LYS A 230 15.34 8.06 11.19
CA LYS A 230 16.41 8.65 10.37
C LYS A 230 16.81 7.76 9.19
N MET A 231 18.12 7.65 8.96
CA MET A 231 18.73 6.97 7.83
C MET A 231 18.37 5.49 7.76
N GLU A 232 18.26 4.81 8.91
CA GLU A 232 17.95 3.39 8.92
C GLU A 232 16.49 3.14 8.48
N GLY A 233 15.56 3.98 8.95
CA GLY A 233 14.18 3.93 8.48
C GLY A 233 14.06 4.23 6.99
N LEU A 234 14.82 5.21 6.48
CA LEU A 234 14.88 5.48 5.04
C LEU A 234 15.41 4.29 4.24
N ARG A 235 16.44 3.58 4.73
CA ARG A 235 16.96 2.38 4.06
C ARG A 235 15.92 1.27 3.96
N VAL A 236 15.07 1.11 4.97
CA VAL A 236 13.94 0.17 4.95
C VAL A 236 12.90 0.59 3.90
N VAL A 237 12.57 1.88 3.81
CA VAL A 237 11.68 2.41 2.76
C VAL A 237 12.26 2.16 1.36
N MET A 238 13.56 2.41 1.17
CA MET A 238 14.23 2.15 -0.11
C MET A 238 14.26 0.65 -0.44
N ALA A 239 14.51 -0.21 0.54
CA ALA A 239 14.44 -1.66 0.37
C ALA A 239 13.04 -2.11 -0.07
N ALA A 240 12.00 -1.61 0.60
CA ALA A 240 10.62 -1.85 0.22
C ALA A 240 10.35 -1.40 -1.22
N MET A 241 10.86 -0.23 -1.59
CA MET A 241 10.68 0.35 -2.91
C MET A 241 11.30 -0.51 -4.01
N GLU A 242 12.50 -1.05 -3.76
CA GLU A 242 13.25 -1.88 -4.71
C GLU A 242 12.86 -3.36 -4.70
N ALA A 243 12.16 -3.83 -3.67
CA ALA A 243 11.75 -5.23 -3.56
C ALA A 243 10.85 -5.69 -4.71
N GLU A 244 10.75 -7.00 -4.91
CA GLU A 244 9.71 -7.55 -5.77
C GLU A 244 8.32 -7.31 -5.16
N ARG A 245 7.29 -7.43 -5.98
CA ARG A 245 5.89 -7.22 -5.57
C ARG A 245 5.16 -8.54 -5.60
N LYS A 246 4.44 -8.85 -4.52
CA LYS A 246 3.64 -10.08 -4.42
C LYS A 246 2.27 -9.79 -3.82
N ALA A 247 1.25 -10.34 -4.46
CA ALA A 247 -0.10 -10.33 -3.90
C ALA A 247 -0.07 -11.11 -2.58
N MET A 248 -0.55 -10.47 -1.52
CA MET A 248 -0.61 -11.06 -0.20
C MET A 248 -2.08 -11.18 0.19
N GLY A 249 -2.50 -12.38 0.56
CA GLY A 249 -3.85 -12.56 1.09
C GLY A 249 -4.01 -11.81 2.42
N GLU A 250 -5.24 -11.35 2.73
CA GLU A 250 -5.52 -10.67 4.00
C GLU A 250 -5.10 -11.52 5.22
N LYS A 251 -5.29 -12.84 5.11
CA LYS A 251 -4.88 -13.81 6.13
C LYS A 251 -3.36 -13.87 6.29
N GLU A 252 -2.61 -13.97 5.20
CA GLU A 252 -1.15 -14.00 5.20
C GLU A 252 -0.56 -12.69 5.76
N ALA A 253 -1.17 -11.55 5.42
CA ALA A 253 -0.77 -10.26 5.98
C ALA A 253 -0.98 -10.23 7.50
N LYS A 254 -2.16 -10.64 7.98
CA LYS A 254 -2.48 -10.73 9.41
C LYS A 254 -1.55 -11.69 10.14
N GLU A 255 -1.30 -12.87 9.60
CA GLU A 255 -0.41 -13.88 10.18
C GLU A 255 1.01 -13.35 10.35
N GLY A 256 1.60 -12.72 9.32
CA GLY A 256 2.94 -12.15 9.41
C GLY A 256 3.06 -11.05 10.48
N TYR A 257 2.02 -10.22 10.66
CA TYR A 257 1.99 -9.23 11.74
C TYR A 257 1.86 -9.88 13.13
N PHE A 258 1.02 -10.90 13.29
CA PHE A 258 0.88 -11.59 14.57
C PHE A 258 2.10 -12.43 14.93
N GLU A 259 2.79 -13.02 13.96
CA GLU A 259 4.07 -13.69 14.16
C GLU A 259 5.11 -12.72 14.74
N TYR A 260 5.20 -11.50 14.19
CA TYR A 260 6.04 -10.45 14.76
C TYR A 260 5.67 -10.13 16.21
N CYS A 261 4.38 -9.93 16.51
CA CYS A 261 3.93 -9.66 17.88
C CYS A 261 4.21 -10.84 18.83
N ASN A 262 4.04 -12.09 18.39
CA ASN A 262 4.30 -13.27 19.21
C ASN A 262 5.79 -13.45 19.49
N MET A 263 6.66 -13.17 18.51
CA MET A 263 8.10 -13.13 18.71
C MET A 263 8.47 -12.14 19.82
N LYS A 264 7.83 -10.97 19.88
CA LYS A 264 8.01 -9.99 20.96
C LYS A 264 7.60 -10.50 22.33
N ILE A 265 6.39 -11.08 22.44
CA ILE A 265 5.90 -11.62 23.71
C ILE A 265 6.88 -12.67 24.24
N ASN A 266 7.34 -13.59 23.37
CA ASN A 266 8.31 -14.61 23.74
C ASN A 266 9.66 -14.03 24.16
N GLU A 267 10.16 -13.00 23.48
CA GLU A 267 11.42 -12.34 23.85
C GLU A 267 11.33 -11.61 25.19
N GLU A 268 10.23 -10.92 25.47
CA GLU A 268 9.98 -10.27 26.77
C GLU A 268 9.88 -11.31 27.90
N GLU A 269 9.18 -12.43 27.68
CA GLU A 269 9.12 -13.54 28.62
C GLU A 269 10.50 -14.19 28.86
N LEU A 270 11.31 -14.36 27.81
CA LEU A 270 12.68 -14.87 27.90
C LEU A 270 13.63 -13.89 28.59
N ARG A 271 13.40 -12.58 28.47
CA ARG A 271 14.16 -11.55 29.18
C ARG A 271 13.79 -11.56 30.67
N GLN A 272 12.50 -11.62 31.00
CA GLN A 272 12.04 -11.72 32.39
C GLN A 272 12.54 -12.99 33.09
N LYS A 273 12.59 -14.14 32.40
CA LYS A 273 13.18 -15.39 32.94
C LYS A 273 14.69 -15.33 33.14
N ARG A 274 15.41 -14.49 32.37
CA ARG A 274 16.87 -14.27 32.52
C ARG A 274 17.19 -13.25 33.62
N GLU A 275 16.32 -12.26 33.81
CA GLU A 275 16.43 -11.23 34.85
C GLU A 275 15.93 -11.71 36.22
N TRP A 276 15.18 -12.80 36.26
CA TRP A 276 14.83 -13.53 37.49
C TRP A 276 15.60 -14.85 37.57
N PRO A 277 16.91 -14.86 37.90
CA PRO A 277 17.52 -16.08 38.39
C PRO A 277 16.82 -16.37 39.72
N GLY A 278 16.00 -17.43 39.74
CA GLY A 278 15.34 -17.90 40.96
C GLY A 278 16.34 -17.96 42.12
N ILE A 279 15.86 -17.55 43.30
CA ILE A 279 16.47 -17.82 44.60
C ILE A 279 16.78 -19.31 44.73
#